data_AF-A0A238WJC9-F1
#
_entry.id   AF-A0A238WJC9-F1
#
_cell.length_a   1.000
_cell.length_b   1.000
_cell.length_c   1.000
_cell.angle_alpha   90.00
_cell.angle_beta   90.00
_cell.angle_gamma   90.00
#
_symmetry.space_group_name_H-M   'P 1'
#
loop_
_entity.id
_entity.type
_entity.pdbx_description
1 polymer ?
#
loop_
_entity_poly.entity_id
_entity_poly.type
_entity_poly.pdbx_seq_one_letter_code
_entity_poly.pdbx_strand_id
1 'polypeptide(L)'
;MCQIRFTVQTTNNMEPILSGQGRYRRIGDKDWTDFSINVSDPMTPDITIIGDYELEVRVSYLTTPTETDWSSWKASTFEIANDCDRSYYYARVNQVIGAL
;
A
#
# COMPACT_ATOMS: atom_id res chain seq x y z
N MET A 1 -12.30 -15.03 1.03
CA MET A 1 -10.95 -14.43 1.12
C MET A 1 -11.00 -13.20 0.24
N CYS A 2 -10.49 -12.07 0.73
CA CYS A 2 -10.67 -10.77 0.10
C CYS A 2 -9.33 -10.11 -0.15
N GLN A 3 -9.09 -9.74 -1.40
CA GLN A 3 -7.92 -8.97 -1.79
C GLN A 3 -8.37 -7.58 -2.20
N ILE A 4 -7.68 -6.58 -1.68
CA ILE A 4 -8.00 -5.19 -1.97
C ILE A 4 -7.00 -4.68 -2.99
N ARG A 5 -7.52 -4.34 -4.18
CA ARG A 5 -6.75 -3.69 -5.24
C ARG A 5 -6.59 -2.22 -4.92
N PHE A 6 -5.39 -1.72 -5.14
CA PHE A 6 -5.10 -0.31 -5.01
C PHE A 6 -4.18 0.19 -6.12
N THR A 7 -4.15 1.52 -6.29
CA THR A 7 -3.22 2.17 -7.21
C THR A 7 -2.22 2.98 -6.42
N VAL A 8 -0.95 2.89 -6.78
CA VAL A 8 0.08 3.81 -6.30
C VAL A 8 0.30 4.88 -7.38
N GLN A 9 0.07 6.14 -7.04
CA GLN A 9 0.36 7.27 -7.90
C GLN A 9 1.48 8.09 -7.29
N THR A 10 2.48 8.46 -8.10
CA THR A 10 3.54 9.40 -7.72
C THR A 10 3.26 10.76 -8.33
N THR A 11 3.70 11.82 -7.67
CA THR A 11 3.54 13.21 -8.15
C THR A 11 4.53 13.58 -9.26
N ASN A 12 5.66 12.87 -9.36
CA ASN A 12 6.65 13.03 -10.42
C ASN A 12 6.85 11.70 -11.14
N ASN A 13 6.46 11.64 -12.41
CA ASN A 13 6.62 10.45 -13.26
C ASN A 13 8.02 10.35 -13.89
N MET A 14 9.05 10.98 -13.30
CA MET A 14 10.39 11.00 -13.87
C MET A 14 11.09 9.64 -13.78
N GLU A 15 10.77 8.85 -12.76
CA GLU A 15 11.33 7.52 -12.55
C GLU A 15 10.21 6.50 -12.26
N PRO A 16 10.28 5.28 -12.85
CA PRO A 16 9.32 4.23 -12.55
C PRO A 16 9.54 3.71 -11.13
N ILE A 17 8.44 3.40 -10.44
CA ILE A 17 8.52 2.69 -9.16
C ILE A 17 9.04 1.27 -9.41
N LEU A 18 10.08 0.87 -8.68
CA LEU A 18 10.69 -0.46 -8.84
C LEU A 18 10.37 -1.40 -7.67
N SER A 19 10.05 -0.87 -6.49
CA SER A 19 9.70 -1.64 -5.30
C SER A 19 8.55 -1.02 -4.53
N GLY A 20 7.73 -1.87 -3.91
CA GLY A 20 6.62 -1.45 -3.04
C GLY A 20 6.50 -2.33 -1.80
N GLN A 21 6.18 -1.71 -0.67
CA GLN A 21 5.87 -2.36 0.59
C GLN A 21 4.54 -1.87 1.13
N GLY A 22 3.75 -2.80 1.64
CA GLY A 22 2.48 -2.53 2.27
C GLY A 22 2.45 -3.11 3.66
N ARG A 23 1.60 -2.54 4.50
CA ARG A 23 1.23 -3.13 5.78
C ARG A 23 -0.23 -2.84 6.08
N TYR A 24 -0.93 -3.80 6.64
CA TYR A 24 -2.32 -3.62 7.05
C TYR A 24 -2.58 -4.14 8.45
N ARG A 25 -3.60 -3.59 9.11
CA ARG A 25 -4.13 -4.11 10.37
C ARG A 25 -5.60 -3.78 10.50
N ARG A 26 -6.33 -4.57 11.27
CA ARG A 26 -7.70 -4.22 11.61
C ARG A 26 -7.70 -2.99 12.53
N ILE A 27 -8.66 -2.09 12.38
CA ILE A 27 -8.79 -0.95 13.28
C ILE A 27 -8.98 -1.47 14.71
N GLY A 28 -8.10 -1.02 15.61
CA GLY A 28 -8.06 -1.45 17.02
C GLY A 28 -7.00 -2.51 17.32
N ASP A 29 -6.45 -3.18 16.31
CA ASP A 29 -5.34 -4.11 16.50
C ASP A 29 -4.03 -3.35 16.71
N LYS A 30 -3.12 -3.94 17.48
CA LYS A 30 -1.79 -3.35 17.75
C LYS A 30 -0.82 -3.62 16.60
N ASP A 31 -0.82 -4.85 16.12
CA ASP A 31 0.20 -5.37 15.23
C ASP A 31 -0.16 -5.16 13.76
N TRP A 32 0.86 -4.88 12.96
CA TRP A 32 0.75 -4.75 11.51
C TRP A 32 1.13 -6.07 10.83
N THR A 33 0.43 -6.39 9.74
CA THR A 33 0.83 -7.45 8.82
C THR A 33 1.52 -6.82 7.61
N ASP A 34 2.83 -7.03 7.50
CA ASP A 34 3.63 -6.52 6.39
C ASP A 34 3.55 -7.42 5.15
N PHE A 35 3.62 -6.83 3.96
CA PHE A 35 3.62 -7.54 2.69
C PHE A 35 4.39 -6.79 1.59
N SER A 36 4.86 -7.52 0.59
CA SER A 36 5.47 -6.94 -0.62
C SER A 36 4.40 -6.61 -1.65
N ILE A 37 4.54 -5.47 -2.32
CA ILE A 37 3.59 -5.01 -3.34
C ILE A 37 4.15 -5.35 -4.72
N ASN A 38 3.37 -6.07 -5.53
CA ASN A 38 3.61 -6.10 -6.97
C ASN A 38 3.16 -4.76 -7.57
N VAL A 39 4.11 -3.92 -7.98
CA VAL A 39 3.80 -2.57 -8.47
C VAL A 39 2.99 -2.57 -9.78
N SER A 40 3.06 -3.65 -10.56
CA SER A 40 2.29 -3.81 -11.80
C SER A 40 0.83 -4.23 -11.56
N ASP A 41 0.55 -4.83 -10.39
CA ASP A 41 -0.79 -5.26 -9.98
C ASP A 41 -0.92 -5.15 -8.45
N PRO A 42 -1.06 -3.92 -7.92
CA PRO A 42 -0.97 -3.69 -6.49
C PRO A 42 -2.22 -4.19 -5.77
N MET A 43 -2.04 -5.18 -4.91
CA MET A 43 -3.10 -5.74 -4.09
C MET A 43 -2.59 -6.18 -2.73
N THR A 44 -3.50 -6.23 -1.74
CA THR A 44 -3.21 -6.87 -0.46
C THR A 44 -3.15 -8.40 -0.61
N PRO A 45 -2.52 -9.11 0.33
CA PRO A 45 -2.77 -10.53 0.52
C PRO A 45 -4.25 -10.80 0.84
N ASP A 46 -4.60 -12.09 0.87
CA ASP A 46 -5.93 -12.52 1.28
C ASP A 46 -6.23 -12.14 2.73
N ILE A 47 -7.28 -11.34 2.92
CA ILE A 47 -7.84 -11.01 4.24
C ILE A 47 -9.11 -11.84 4.44
N THR A 48 -9.19 -12.52 5.57
CA THR A 48 -10.27 -13.47 5.90
C THR A 48 -11.26 -12.94 6.92
N ILE A 49 -10.90 -11.89 7.65
CA ILE A 49 -11.69 -11.34 8.75
C ILE A 49 -12.42 -10.10 8.24
N ILE A 50 -13.72 -10.02 8.52
CA ILE A 50 -14.59 -8.90 8.17
C ILE A 50 -14.37 -7.75 9.16
N GLY A 51 -14.37 -6.53 8.63
CA GLY A 51 -14.28 -5.31 9.42
C GLY A 51 -13.50 -4.21 8.72
N ASP A 52 -13.22 -3.15 9.48
CA ASP A 52 -12.46 -2.00 9.02
C ASP A 52 -10.96 -2.19 9.25
N TYR A 53 -10.18 -1.75 8.27
CA TYR A 53 -8.73 -1.90 8.24
C TYR A 53 -8.03 -0.58 7.94
N GLU A 54 -6.83 -0.44 8.49
CA GLU A 54 -5.85 0.53 8.06
C GLU A 54 -4.89 -0.14 7.07
N LEU A 55 -4.57 0.55 5.99
CA LEU A 55 -3.55 0.18 5.01
C LEU A 55 -2.50 1.28 4.97
N GLU A 56 -1.24 0.91 5.08
CA GLU A 56 -0.14 1.80 4.76
C GLU A 56 0.70 1.23 3.63
N VAL A 57 1.10 2.11 2.72
CA VAL A 57 1.98 1.75 1.60
C VAL A 57 3.15 2.70 1.52
N ARG A 58 4.28 2.19 1.05
CA ARG A 58 5.46 2.97 0.68
C ARG A 58 6.13 2.37 -0.55
N VAL A 59 6.88 3.19 -1.27
CA VAL A 59 7.52 2.79 -2.53
C VAL A 59 8.96 3.25 -2.61
N SER A 60 9.71 2.63 -3.51
CA SER A 60 11.06 3.06 -3.87
C SER A 60 11.28 2.93 -5.38
N TYR A 61 12.16 3.78 -5.91
CA TYR A 61 12.62 3.78 -7.29
C TYR A 61 13.84 2.87 -7.49
N LEU A 62 14.26 2.13 -6.47
CA LEU A 62 15.33 1.12 -6.54
C LEU A 62 14.76 -0.30 -6.46
N THR A 63 15.43 -1.26 -7.11
CA THR A 63 15.04 -2.69 -7.07
C THR A 63 15.37 -3.37 -5.73
N THR A 64 16.35 -2.84 -5.00
CA THR A 64 16.81 -3.35 -3.70
C THR A 64 17.03 -2.18 -2.74
N PRO A 65 15.95 -1.53 -2.27
CA PRO A 65 16.04 -0.34 -1.43
C PRO A 65 16.53 -0.66 -0.02
N THR A 66 17.28 0.28 0.55
CA THR A 66 17.55 0.35 1.99
C THR A 66 16.49 1.22 2.67
N GLU A 67 16.48 1.27 4.00
CA GLU A 67 15.42 1.97 4.76
C GLU A 67 15.32 3.48 4.39
N THR A 68 16.43 4.11 3.99
CA THR A 68 16.47 5.52 3.58
C THR A 68 15.94 5.78 2.17
N ASP A 69 15.82 4.74 1.34
CA ASP A 69 15.39 4.85 -0.07
C ASP A 69 13.87 4.76 -0.23
N TRP A 70 13.16 4.46 0.86
CA TRP A 70 11.71 4.37 0.85
C TRP A 70 11.05 5.74 0.99
N SER A 71 9.91 5.90 0.33
CA SER A 71 8.99 6.97 0.65
C SER A 71 8.50 6.87 2.09
N SER A 72 8.03 7.98 2.65
CA SER A 72 7.22 7.92 3.86
C SER A 72 5.99 7.02 3.63
N TRP A 73 5.55 6.35 4.69
CA TRP A 73 4.31 5.59 4.69
C TRP A 73 3.11 6.50 4.37
N LYS A 74 2.19 5.97 3.57
CA LYS A 74 0.93 6.63 3.23
C LYS A 74 -0.22 5.76 3.68
N ALA A 75 -0.97 6.29 4.63
CA ALA A 75 -2.12 5.63 5.21
C ALA A 75 -3.39 5.83 4.38
N SER A 76 -4.22 4.81 4.37
CA SER A 76 -5.59 4.77 3.88
C SER A 76 -6.39 3.79 4.75
N THR A 77 -7.71 3.79 4.60
CA THR A 77 -8.58 2.83 5.28
C THR A 77 -9.48 2.12 4.27
N PHE A 78 -9.84 0.88 4.58
CA PHE A 78 -10.73 0.09 3.76
C PHE A 78 -11.60 -0.84 4.62
N GLU A 79 -12.77 -1.19 4.10
CA GLU A 79 -13.67 -2.17 4.71
C GLU A 79 -13.62 -3.51 3.95
N ILE A 80 -13.55 -4.61 4.72
CA ILE A 80 -13.81 -5.97 4.24
C ILE A 80 -15.23 -6.35 4.65
N ALA A 81 -16.11 -6.54 3.66
CA ALA A 81 -17.49 -7.01 3.85
C ALA A 81 -17.66 -8.45 3.31
N ASN A 82 -18.83 -9.08 3.53
CA ASN A 82 -19.13 -10.43 3.03
C ASN A 82 -19.06 -10.56 1.51
N ASP A 83 -19.18 -9.45 0.78
CA ASP A 83 -19.10 -9.39 -0.68
C ASP A 83 -17.94 -8.47 -1.06
N CYS A 84 -16.79 -9.06 -1.33
CA CYS A 84 -15.52 -8.35 -1.55
C CYS A 84 -15.37 -7.80 -2.98
N ASP A 85 -16.42 -7.89 -3.78
CA ASP A 85 -16.42 -7.60 -5.22
C ASP A 85 -16.50 -6.09 -5.56
N ARG A 86 -16.45 -5.18 -4.57
CA ARG A 86 -16.75 -3.75 -4.80
C ARG A 86 -15.72 -2.73 -4.29
N SER A 87 -14.63 -3.16 -3.67
CA SER A 87 -13.78 -2.23 -2.92
C SER A 87 -12.50 -1.88 -3.70
N TYR A 88 -12.62 -1.07 -4.76
CA TYR A 88 -11.48 -0.42 -5.41
C TYR A 88 -11.06 0.81 -4.57
N TYR A 89 -9.89 0.77 -3.94
CA TYR A 89 -9.39 1.89 -3.12
C TYR A 89 -8.19 2.57 -3.79
N TYR A 90 -8.15 3.90 -3.71
CA TYR A 90 -7.05 4.71 -4.24
C TYR A 90 -6.10 5.14 -3.12
N ALA A 91 -4.86 4.64 -3.12
CA ALA A 91 -3.81 5.12 -2.23
C ALA A 91 -2.95 6.18 -2.96
N ARG A 92 -3.24 7.47 -2.74
CA ARG A 92 -2.42 8.55 -3.33
C ARG A 92 -1.13 8.72 -2.54
N VAL A 93 0.01 8.46 -3.19
CA VAL A 93 1.34 8.59 -2.57
C VAL A 93 2.02 9.87 -3.04
N ASN A 94 1.88 10.94 -2.27
CA ASN A 94 2.70 12.13 -2.47
C ASN A 94 4.12 11.87 -1.95
N GLN A 95 5.09 11.73 -2.85
CA GLN A 95 6.50 11.85 -2.51
C GLN A 95 7.07 13.10 -3.18
N VAL A 96 7.43 14.08 -2.36
CA VAL A 96 8.41 15.09 -2.77
C VAL A 96 9.75 14.38 -2.62
N ILE A 97 10.34 13.95 -3.74
CA ILE A 97 11.76 13.58 -3.74
C ILE A 97 12.50 14.83 -3.28
N GLY A 98 13.33 14.68 -2.25
CA GLY A 98 14.09 15.76 -1.66
C GLY A 98 14.71 16.64 -2.74
N ALA A 99 14.48 17.94 -2.61
CA ALA A 99 15.34 18.92 -3.22
C ALA A 99 16.78 18.55 -2.86
N LEU A 100 17.59 18.27 -3.89
CA LEU A 100 19.02 18.55 -3.83
C LEU A 100 19.22 20.05 -3.61
#